data_AF-U5NWR2-F1
#
_entry.id   AF-U5NWR2-F1
#
_cell.length_a   1.000
_cell.length_b   1.000
_cell.length_c   1.000
_cell.angle_alpha   90.00
_cell.angle_beta   90.00
_cell.angle_gamma   90.00
#
_symmetry.space_group_name_H-M   'P 1'
#
loop_
_entity.id
_entity.type
_entity.pdbx_description
1 polymer ?
#
loop_
_entity_poly.entity_id
_entity_poly.type
_entity_poly.pdbx_seq_one_letter_code
_entity_poly.pdbx_strand_id
1 'polypeptide(L)'
;MATTTAPEVTAEATEADRRVAPFVVVGQIGNPGRCQAWMDAADRQCSKPTDGLLCPRHRTVAAKRVQAAVAQRRADQDRRAARRAERVAAARTQEPQNRASLERVNAELERLTAPVCADRAATGGAVHPSIARRVTAQFSDSRVQKVARLNARREHLEEQITLAQG
;
A
#
# COMPACT_ATOMS: atom_id res chain seq x y z
N MET A 1 8.82 -20.69 56.46
CA MET A 1 8.00 -20.30 55.29
C MET A 1 8.41 -18.90 54.90
N ALA A 2 9.16 -18.73 53.81
CA ALA A 2 9.58 -17.40 53.36
C ALA A 2 8.37 -16.71 52.71
N THR A 3 7.80 -15.74 53.40
CA THR A 3 6.83 -14.79 52.83
C THR A 3 7.55 -14.02 51.74
N THR A 4 7.42 -14.46 50.48
CA THR A 4 7.82 -13.65 49.33
C THR A 4 6.82 -12.50 49.23
N THR A 5 7.10 -11.39 49.92
CA THR A 5 6.35 -10.15 49.79
C THR A 5 6.35 -9.75 48.32
N ALA A 6 5.16 -9.52 47.77
CA ALA A 6 5.05 -9.02 46.40
C ALA A 6 5.80 -7.68 46.30
N PRO A 7 6.59 -7.46 45.25
CA PRO A 7 7.30 -6.19 45.07
C PRO A 7 6.29 -5.05 44.98
N GLU A 8 6.64 -3.91 45.58
CA GLU A 8 5.82 -2.71 45.54
C GLU A 8 5.72 -2.18 44.10
N VAL A 9 4.52 -1.80 43.69
CA VAL A 9 4.29 -1.24 42.36
C VAL A 9 4.80 0.19 42.33
N THR A 10 5.67 0.51 41.36
CA THR A 10 6.20 1.85 41.17
C THR A 10 5.68 2.47 39.87
N ALA A 11 5.46 3.78 39.90
CA ALA A 11 5.05 4.54 38.72
C ALA A 11 6.12 4.49 37.62
N GLU A 12 7.40 4.55 38.00
CA GLU A 12 8.54 4.46 37.08
C GLU A 12 8.59 3.13 36.32
N ALA A 13 8.51 1.99 37.04
CA ALA A 13 8.52 0.67 36.40
C ALA A 13 7.28 0.46 35.52
N THR A 14 6.12 0.96 35.96
CA THR A 14 4.88 0.89 35.17
C THR A 14 5.01 1.67 33.87
N GLU A 15 5.57 2.89 33.91
CA GLU A 15 5.74 3.73 32.72
C GLU A 15 6.80 3.19 31.76
N ALA A 16 7.91 2.65 32.29
CA ALA A 16 8.91 1.95 31.48
C ALA A 16 8.29 0.72 30.78
N ASP A 17 7.50 -0.07 31.51
CA ASP A 17 6.84 -1.25 30.97
C ASP A 17 5.80 -0.89 29.89
N ARG A 18 5.05 0.23 30.03
CA ARG A 18 4.04 0.65 29.03
C ARG A 18 4.60 0.78 27.61
N ARG A 19 5.86 1.19 27.47
CA ARG A 19 6.51 1.37 26.16
C ARG A 19 6.80 0.05 25.46
N VAL A 20 6.95 -1.03 26.22
CA VAL A 20 7.38 -2.34 25.71
C VAL A 20 6.32 -3.43 25.87
N ALA A 21 5.32 -3.23 26.74
CA ALA A 21 4.21 -4.15 26.98
C ALA A 21 3.43 -4.55 25.70
N PRO A 22 3.17 -3.65 24.72
CA PRO A 22 2.49 -4.04 23.48
C PRO A 22 3.18 -5.15 22.68
N PHE A 23 4.46 -5.44 22.94
CA PHE A 23 5.20 -6.50 22.26
C PHE A 23 5.03 -7.89 22.90
N VAL A 24 4.45 -7.96 24.09
CA VAL A 24 4.29 -9.21 24.86
C VAL A 24 2.92 -9.39 25.49
N VAL A 25 2.08 -8.36 25.54
CA VAL A 25 0.70 -8.40 26.05
C VAL A 25 -0.26 -8.55 24.87
N VAL A 26 -1.25 -9.43 25.00
CA VAL A 26 -2.35 -9.58 24.04
C VAL A 26 -3.58 -8.88 24.61
N GLY A 27 -4.19 -8.00 23.82
CA GLY A 27 -5.37 -7.24 24.22
C GLY A 27 -5.04 -5.95 25.00
N GLN A 28 -5.93 -5.56 25.91
CA GLN A 28 -5.79 -4.33 26.69
C GLN A 28 -4.82 -4.51 27.86
N ILE A 29 -3.94 -3.52 28.05
CA ILE A 29 -3.07 -3.44 29.22
C ILE A 29 -3.94 -3.06 30.44
N GLY A 30 -4.00 -3.95 31.42
CA GLY A 30 -4.69 -3.76 32.69
C GLY A 30 -3.82 -3.13 33.78
N ASN A 31 -4.21 -3.33 35.03
CA ASN A 31 -3.55 -2.73 36.19
C ASN A 31 -2.16 -3.36 36.50
N PRO A 32 -1.20 -2.56 36.98
CA PRO A 32 0.11 -3.06 37.41
C PRO A 32 0.03 -3.93 38.68
N GLY A 33 1.14 -4.62 39.01
CA GLY A 33 1.26 -5.52 40.16
C GLY A 33 1.37 -6.99 39.80
N ARG A 34 0.91 -7.37 38.60
CA ARG A 34 1.08 -8.72 38.05
C ARG A 34 1.51 -8.64 36.59
N CYS A 35 2.43 -9.53 36.22
CA CYS A 35 2.93 -9.64 34.87
C CYS A 35 1.79 -9.91 33.87
N GLN A 36 1.68 -9.07 32.86
CA GLN A 36 0.62 -9.14 31.85
C GLN A 36 1.03 -9.81 30.55
N ALA A 37 2.29 -10.24 30.45
CA ALA A 37 2.77 -10.92 29.26
C ALA A 37 2.00 -12.21 28.98
N TRP A 38 1.60 -12.37 27.73
CA TRP A 38 1.05 -13.60 27.17
C TRP A 38 2.17 -14.60 26.90
N MET A 39 1.95 -15.86 27.27
CA MET A 39 2.89 -16.95 27.06
C MET A 39 2.30 -17.94 26.07
N ASP A 40 2.70 -17.85 24.80
CA ASP A 40 2.17 -18.68 23.71
C ASP A 40 2.25 -20.18 24.03
N ALA A 41 3.39 -20.64 24.57
CA ALA A 41 3.60 -22.06 24.89
C ALA A 41 2.69 -22.60 26.00
N ALA A 42 2.14 -21.73 26.85
CA ALA A 42 1.27 -22.10 27.96
C ALA A 42 -0.17 -21.60 27.77
N ASP A 43 -0.45 -20.97 26.64
CA ASP A 43 -1.74 -20.37 26.26
C ASP A 43 -2.40 -19.55 27.39
N ARG A 44 -1.58 -18.77 28.11
CA ARG A 44 -2.05 -17.99 29.27
C ARG A 44 -1.20 -16.77 29.56
N GLN A 45 -1.77 -15.85 30.34
CA GLN A 45 -1.03 -14.74 30.94
C GLN A 45 -0.10 -15.22 32.06
N CYS A 46 1.09 -14.60 32.17
CA CYS A 46 2.11 -14.95 33.17
C CYS A 46 1.67 -14.74 34.62
N SER A 47 1.05 -13.60 34.94
CA SER A 47 0.48 -13.25 36.25
C SER A 47 1.42 -13.27 37.46
N LYS A 48 2.74 -13.42 37.25
CA LYS A 48 3.77 -13.34 38.30
C LYS A 48 3.76 -11.96 38.99
N PRO A 49 3.80 -11.86 40.32
CA PRO A 49 3.90 -10.58 41.03
C PRO A 49 5.09 -9.74 40.53
N THR A 50 4.89 -8.45 40.34
CA THR A 50 5.91 -7.53 39.82
C THR A 50 5.62 -6.09 40.25
N ASP A 51 6.67 -5.27 40.27
CA ASP A 51 6.71 -3.82 40.56
C ASP A 51 6.07 -2.93 39.47
N GLY A 52 5.53 -3.50 38.39
CA GLY A 52 5.00 -2.77 37.24
C GLY A 52 3.99 -3.61 36.45
N LEU A 53 4.09 -3.60 35.11
CA LEU A 53 3.22 -4.40 34.23
C LEU A 53 3.86 -5.73 33.82
N LEU A 54 5.20 -5.84 33.86
CA LEU A 54 5.95 -6.99 33.38
C LEU A 54 6.97 -7.47 34.42
N CYS A 55 7.06 -8.79 34.62
CA CYS A 55 8.14 -9.35 35.44
C CYS A 55 9.50 -9.27 34.71
N PRO A 56 10.64 -9.38 35.43
CA PRO A 56 11.97 -9.21 34.83
C PRO A 56 12.23 -10.07 33.58
N ARG A 57 11.74 -11.31 33.56
CA ARG A 57 11.84 -12.19 32.38
C ARG A 57 11.14 -11.60 31.16
N HIS A 58 9.93 -11.09 31.34
CA HIS A 58 9.14 -10.56 30.22
C HIS A 58 9.53 -9.14 29.84
N ARG A 59 10.18 -8.37 30.73
CA ARG A 59 10.91 -7.14 30.35
C ARG A 59 12.00 -7.45 29.34
N THR A 60 12.84 -8.46 29.62
CA THR A 60 13.90 -8.87 28.69
C THR A 60 13.36 -9.35 27.35
N VAL A 61 12.29 -10.16 27.36
CA VAL A 61 11.65 -10.62 26.12
C VAL A 61 11.06 -9.44 25.33
N ALA A 62 10.37 -8.51 26.00
CA ALA A 62 9.79 -7.33 25.38
C ALA A 62 10.88 -6.45 24.75
N ALA A 63 11.97 -6.18 25.47
CA ALA A 63 13.11 -5.42 24.95
C ALA A 63 13.72 -6.06 23.70
N LYS A 64 13.90 -7.39 23.70
CA LYS A 64 14.37 -8.13 22.51
C LYS A 64 13.40 -8.01 21.33
N ARG A 65 12.09 -8.14 21.58
CA ARG A 65 11.06 -7.99 20.54
C ARG A 65 11.00 -6.57 19.98
N VAL A 66 11.19 -5.54 20.80
CA VAL A 66 11.31 -4.14 20.36
C VAL A 66 12.51 -3.97 19.43
N GLN A 67 13.69 -4.46 19.82
CA GLN A 67 14.90 -4.38 18.99
C GLN A 67 14.70 -5.10 17.65
N ALA A 68 14.13 -6.31 17.67
CA ALA A 68 13.82 -7.07 16.46
C ALA A 68 12.82 -6.33 15.56
N ALA A 69 11.77 -5.72 16.13
CA ALA A 69 10.80 -4.95 15.36
C ALA A 69 11.41 -3.70 14.72
N VAL A 70 12.32 -3.00 15.41
CA VAL A 70 13.04 -1.86 14.85
C VAL A 70 13.96 -2.30 13.71
N ALA A 71 14.72 -3.38 13.89
CA ALA A 71 15.58 -3.94 12.85
C ALA A 71 14.77 -4.37 11.62
N GLN A 72 13.65 -5.04 11.84
CA GLN A 72 12.74 -5.46 10.78
C GLN A 72 12.18 -4.26 10.01
N ARG A 73 11.73 -3.21 10.71
CA ARG A 73 11.23 -1.98 10.07
C ARG A 73 12.29 -1.31 9.19
N ARG A 74 13.54 -1.25 9.66
CA ARG A 74 14.66 -0.73 8.86
C ARG A 74 14.90 -1.58 7.61
N ALA A 75 15.01 -2.90 7.78
CA ALA A 75 15.18 -3.81 6.65
C ALA A 75 14.02 -3.74 5.64
N ASP A 76 12.78 -3.55 6.11
CA ASP A 76 11.61 -3.33 5.26
C ASP A 76 11.70 -2.00 4.50
N GLN A 77 12.15 -0.92 5.15
CA GLN A 77 12.37 0.37 4.50
C GLN A 77 13.46 0.25 3.42
N ASP A 78 14.58 -0.39 3.73
CA ASP A 78 15.69 -0.60 2.79
C ASP A 78 15.23 -1.44 1.59
N ARG A 79 14.50 -2.54 1.83
CA ARG A 79 13.92 -3.35 0.75
C ARG A 79 12.95 -2.55 -0.11
N ARG A 80 12.10 -1.71 0.48
CA ARG A 80 11.17 -0.85 -0.27
C ARG A 80 11.91 0.20 -1.11
N ALA A 81 12.96 0.80 -0.54
CA ALA A 81 13.81 1.75 -1.24
C ALA A 81 14.53 1.09 -2.43
N ALA A 82 15.13 -0.09 -2.22
CA ALA A 82 15.79 -0.87 -3.27
C ALA A 82 14.80 -1.24 -4.40
N ARG A 83 13.63 -1.80 -4.05
CA ARG A 83 12.57 -2.11 -5.04
C ARG A 83 12.09 -0.87 -5.79
N ARG A 84 11.99 0.29 -5.13
CA ARG A 84 11.64 1.55 -5.80
C ARG A 84 12.74 1.96 -6.78
N ALA A 85 14.00 1.89 -6.38
CA ALA A 85 15.14 2.21 -7.24
C ALA A 85 15.19 1.30 -8.48
N GLU A 86 15.01 -0.01 -8.29
CA GLU A 86 14.92 -0.99 -9.40
C GLU A 86 13.77 -0.66 -10.35
N ARG A 87 12.59 -0.35 -9.83
CA ARG A 87 11.43 0.03 -10.66
C ARG A 87 11.68 1.31 -11.47
N VAL A 88 12.27 2.33 -10.86
CA VAL A 88 12.62 3.58 -11.56
C VAL A 88 13.69 3.31 -12.62
N ALA A 89 14.72 2.54 -12.30
CA ALA A 89 15.75 2.17 -13.27
C ALA A 89 15.16 1.40 -14.46
N ALA A 90 14.29 0.42 -14.22
CA ALA A 90 13.59 -0.31 -15.27
C ALA A 90 12.70 0.61 -16.12
N ALA A 91 11.97 1.55 -15.49
CA ALA A 91 11.14 2.52 -16.18
C ALA A 91 11.97 3.46 -17.06
N ARG A 92 13.14 3.92 -16.59
CA ARG A 92 14.07 4.75 -17.37
C ARG A 92 14.60 4.03 -18.60
N THR A 93 14.97 2.76 -18.46
CA THR A 93 15.39 1.93 -19.61
C THR A 93 14.28 1.81 -20.67
N GLN A 94 13.02 1.73 -20.24
CA GLN A 94 11.86 1.60 -21.14
C GLN A 94 11.28 2.94 -21.61
N GLU A 95 11.74 4.08 -21.08
CA GLU A 95 11.13 5.39 -21.35
C GLU A 95 11.03 5.71 -22.86
N PRO A 96 12.08 5.52 -23.69
CA PRO A 96 11.98 5.82 -25.12
C PRO A 96 10.94 4.95 -25.83
N GLN A 97 10.87 3.67 -25.48
CA GLN A 97 9.90 2.74 -26.05
C GLN A 97 8.47 3.06 -25.59
N ASN A 98 8.30 3.48 -24.34
CA ASN A 98 7.02 3.89 -23.79
C ASN A 98 6.52 5.17 -24.47
N ARG A 99 7.40 6.16 -24.72
CA ARG A 99 7.06 7.37 -25.48
C ARG A 99 6.62 7.06 -26.92
N ALA A 100 7.40 6.26 -27.65
CA ALA A 100 7.03 5.84 -29.01
C ALA A 100 5.71 5.02 -29.04
N SER A 101 5.42 4.27 -27.98
CA SER A 101 4.15 3.55 -27.84
C SER A 101 2.99 4.50 -27.51
N LEU A 102 3.23 5.53 -26.70
CA LEU A 102 2.26 6.56 -26.36
C LEU A 102 1.84 7.35 -27.61
N GLU A 103 2.81 7.75 -28.44
CA GLU A 103 2.54 8.42 -29.73
C GLU A 103 1.64 7.58 -30.64
N ARG A 104 1.93 6.27 -30.76
CA ARG A 104 1.11 5.34 -31.56
C ARG A 104 -0.31 5.18 -31.00
N VAL A 105 -0.45 5.10 -29.67
CA VAL A 105 -1.76 5.00 -29.01
C VAL A 105 -2.55 6.29 -29.21
N ASN A 106 -1.91 7.45 -29.09
CA ASN A 106 -2.56 8.75 -29.31
C ASN A 106 -3.03 8.92 -30.75
N ALA A 107 -2.21 8.56 -31.73
CA ALA A 107 -2.60 8.59 -33.15
C ALA A 107 -3.78 7.65 -33.44
N GLU A 108 -3.80 6.46 -32.82
CA GLU A 108 -4.91 5.52 -32.98
C GLU A 108 -6.20 6.02 -32.30
N LEU A 109 -6.08 6.62 -31.12
CA LEU A 109 -7.22 7.26 -30.44
C LEU A 109 -7.78 8.38 -31.30
N GLU A 110 -6.93 9.28 -31.81
CA GLU A 110 -7.34 10.37 -32.70
C GLU A 110 -8.09 9.84 -33.92
N ARG A 111 -7.56 8.81 -34.59
CA ARG A 111 -8.23 8.15 -35.72
C ARG A 111 -9.58 7.54 -35.33
N LEU A 112 -9.70 6.97 -34.13
CA LEU A 112 -10.91 6.32 -33.67
C LEU A 112 -11.99 7.31 -33.19
N THR A 113 -11.58 8.45 -32.62
CA THR A 113 -12.47 9.46 -32.08
C THR A 113 -12.70 10.64 -33.02
N ALA A 114 -11.98 10.73 -34.14
CA ALA A 114 -12.16 11.77 -35.14
C ALA A 114 -13.64 11.86 -35.59
N PRO A 115 -14.19 13.08 -35.72
CA PRO A 115 -15.57 13.24 -36.13
C PRO A 115 -15.78 12.72 -37.57
N VAL A 116 -16.90 12.03 -37.79
CA VAL A 116 -17.27 11.47 -39.11
C VAL A 116 -17.51 12.56 -40.18
N CYS A 117 -17.82 13.78 -39.74
CA CYS A 117 -17.98 14.96 -40.57
C CYS A 117 -17.48 16.18 -39.78
N ALA A 118 -16.73 17.09 -40.44
CA ALA A 118 -16.28 18.34 -39.83
C ALA A 118 -17.43 19.35 -39.64
N ASP A 119 -18.48 19.25 -40.45
CA ASP A 119 -19.67 20.08 -40.34
C ASP A 119 -20.63 19.53 -39.28
N ARG A 120 -20.73 20.29 -38.18
CA ARG A 120 -21.57 19.99 -37.03
C ARG A 120 -23.06 20.18 -37.33
N ALA A 121 -23.42 21.06 -38.27
CA ALA A 121 -24.80 21.21 -38.73
C ALA A 121 -25.24 19.98 -39.55
N ALA A 122 -24.31 19.38 -40.29
CA ALA A 122 -24.52 18.17 -41.07
C ALA A 122 -24.51 16.86 -40.25
N THR A 123 -24.51 16.90 -38.92
CA THR A 123 -24.64 15.71 -38.05
C THR A 123 -25.87 15.75 -37.14
N GLY A 124 -26.43 16.93 -36.87
CA GLY A 124 -27.66 17.11 -36.09
C GLY A 124 -28.95 17.27 -36.90
N GLY A 125 -28.85 17.41 -38.23
CA GLY A 125 -29.99 17.59 -39.15
C GLY A 125 -30.34 16.35 -39.98
N ALA A 126 -31.16 16.52 -41.04
CA ALA A 126 -31.43 15.46 -42.00
C ALA A 126 -30.17 15.16 -42.83
N VAL A 127 -29.48 14.07 -42.49
CA VAL A 127 -28.23 13.66 -43.14
C VAL A 127 -28.46 12.59 -44.19
N HIS A 128 -27.55 12.50 -45.17
CA HIS A 128 -27.57 11.39 -46.11
C HIS A 128 -27.40 10.05 -45.36
N PRO A 129 -28.14 8.96 -45.71
CA PRO A 129 -28.07 7.69 -44.99
C PRO A 129 -26.68 7.06 -44.85
N SER A 130 -25.73 7.38 -45.75
CA SER A 130 -24.33 6.95 -45.61
C SER A 130 -23.63 7.63 -44.43
N ILE A 131 -23.93 8.90 -44.13
CA ILE A 131 -23.39 9.64 -42.99
C ILE A 131 -23.98 9.07 -41.70
N ALA A 132 -25.30 8.89 -41.63
CA ALA A 132 -25.98 8.28 -40.49
C ALA A 132 -25.38 6.90 -40.14
N ARG A 133 -25.19 6.02 -41.14
CA ARG A 133 -24.58 4.70 -40.92
C ARG A 133 -23.15 4.78 -40.36
N ARG A 134 -22.33 5.73 -40.84
CA ARG A 134 -20.97 5.93 -40.32
C ARG A 134 -20.97 6.46 -38.89
N VAL A 135 -21.89 7.36 -38.54
CA VAL A 135 -22.07 7.85 -37.16
C VAL A 135 -22.45 6.70 -36.23
N THR A 136 -23.43 5.87 -36.59
CA THR A 136 -23.78 4.68 -35.78
C THR A 136 -22.60 3.73 -35.64
N ALA A 137 -21.84 3.47 -36.71
CA ALA A 137 -20.67 2.60 -36.66
C ALA A 137 -19.54 3.17 -35.78
N GLN A 138 -19.42 4.50 -35.66
CA GLN A 138 -18.48 5.16 -34.76
C GLN A 138 -18.73 4.82 -33.28
N PHE A 139 -19.98 4.51 -32.92
CA PHE A 139 -20.39 4.11 -31.57
C PHE A 139 -20.67 2.62 -31.44
N SER A 140 -20.14 1.79 -32.36
CA SER A 140 -20.21 0.33 -32.21
C SER A 140 -19.50 -0.14 -30.93
N ASP A 141 -20.06 -1.14 -30.26
CA ASP A 141 -19.54 -1.67 -29.00
C ASP A 141 -18.07 -2.09 -29.10
N SER A 142 -17.69 -2.73 -30.21
CA SER A 142 -16.30 -3.15 -30.46
C SER A 142 -15.33 -1.97 -30.57
N ARG A 143 -15.79 -0.85 -31.14
CA ARG A 143 -15.02 0.39 -31.23
C ARG A 143 -14.93 1.11 -29.89
N VAL A 144 -16.04 1.19 -29.15
CA VAL A 144 -16.07 1.76 -27.79
C VAL A 144 -15.13 0.98 -26.86
N GLN A 145 -15.19 -0.35 -26.87
CA GLN A 145 -14.29 -1.22 -26.10
C GLN A 145 -12.82 -1.04 -26.51
N LYS A 146 -12.54 -0.84 -27.80
CA LYS A 146 -11.17 -0.57 -28.27
C LYS A 146 -10.66 0.78 -27.75
N VAL A 147 -11.47 1.83 -27.82
CA VAL A 147 -11.13 3.16 -27.28
C VAL A 147 -10.87 3.09 -25.76
N ALA A 148 -11.73 2.39 -25.01
CA ALA A 148 -11.54 2.21 -23.57
C ALA A 148 -10.19 1.52 -23.24
N ARG A 149 -9.84 0.45 -23.95
CA ARG A 149 -8.55 -0.24 -23.79
C ARG A 149 -7.36 0.65 -24.13
N LEU A 150 -7.48 1.48 -25.18
CA LEU A 150 -6.42 2.41 -25.57
C LEU A 150 -6.23 3.53 -24.55
N ASN A 151 -7.31 4.06 -23.97
CA ASN A 151 -7.21 5.04 -22.88
C ASN A 151 -6.52 4.46 -21.64
N ALA A 152 -6.91 3.26 -21.20
CA ALA A 152 -6.23 2.59 -20.08
C ALA A 152 -4.74 2.33 -20.40
N ARG A 153 -4.42 2.00 -21.66
CA ARG A 153 -3.03 1.83 -22.09
C ARG A 153 -2.26 3.16 -22.10
N ARG A 154 -2.90 4.25 -22.52
CA ARG A 154 -2.34 5.61 -22.51
C ARG A 154 -1.97 6.02 -21.08
N GLU A 155 -2.92 5.92 -20.16
CA GLU A 155 -2.74 6.23 -18.73
C GLU A 155 -1.57 5.43 -18.15
N HIS A 156 -1.53 4.12 -18.39
CA HIS A 156 -0.43 3.29 -17.94
C HIS A 156 0.94 3.71 -18.49
N LEU A 157 1.02 4.09 -19.77
CA LEU A 157 2.28 4.56 -20.38
C LEU A 157 2.71 5.90 -19.79
N GLU A 158 1.78 6.83 -19.56
CA GLU A 158 2.02 8.12 -18.92
C GLU A 158 2.52 7.94 -17.48
N GLU A 159 1.96 7.00 -16.71
CA GLU A 159 2.43 6.64 -15.38
C GLU A 159 3.88 6.10 -15.42
N GLN A 160 4.21 5.21 -16.37
CA GLN A 160 5.57 4.66 -16.49
C GLN A 160 6.59 5.74 -16.87
N ILE A 161 6.21 6.66 -17.76
CA ILE A 161 7.06 7.79 -18.17
C ILE A 161 7.28 8.74 -16.98
N THR A 162 6.21 9.05 -16.25
CA THR A 162 6.28 9.89 -15.03
C THR A 162 7.18 9.23 -13.98
N LEU A 163 7.05 7.92 -13.78
CA LEU A 163 7.90 7.14 -12.88
C LEU A 163 9.39 7.18 -13.29
N ALA A 164 9.67 7.20 -14.59
CA ALA A 164 11.05 7.30 -15.10
C ALA A 164 11.67 8.68 -14.87
N GLN A 165 10.86 9.75 -14.95
CA GLN A 165 11.29 11.14 -14.83
C GLN A 165 11.42 11.63 -13.38
N GLY A 166 10.71 10.99 -12.45
CA GLY A 166 10.85 11.22 -11.00
C GLY A 166 12.02 10.47 -10.34
#